data_AF-A0A0F0H249-F1
#
_entry.id   AF-A0A0F0H249-F1
#
_cell.length_a   1.000
_cell.length_b   1.000
_cell.length_c   1.000
_cell.angle_alpha   90.00
_cell.angle_beta   90.00
_cell.angle_gamma   90.00
#
_symmetry.space_group_name_H-M   'P 1'
#
loop_
_entity.id
_entity.type
_entity.pdbx_description
1 polymer ?
#
loop_
_entity_poly.entity_id
_entity_poly.type
_entity_poly.pdbx_seq_one_letter_code
_entity_poly.pdbx_strand_id
1 'polypeptide(L)'
;MLVYEDFGPGRHRESSLIRHALGSTHDEPLVAGLAGGVGFMYFVFEYTGRPPQLTIVAQAHPVSWVRSALDRLRVPYEAAHSAAPRWDRVHAALDAGRPVFCTVDRSGLPWHGAPDEMAGADPYTVVLAGYEGDSLYVEDGAGSPYRIAAEEFGAAWSGHRKGRHEMIVPTGPADGEPDVEGALAATAARLTGPVLGNKFDVNFGFSGMEKFAAQLRDTRTKAGWERRFAAPDAFRAGTRRLYACLEEEWTAPGATRPLYADFLDLAGRQRAAELFRESGGHWSRLAGLARAAAADAAPEADAAPDPAVRRALLDEFATLVEQSVALERRAVTLL
;
A
#
# COMPACT_ATOMS: atom_id res chain seq x y z
N MET A 1 -7.89 15.56 24.25
CA MET A 1 -8.73 16.20 23.23
C MET A 1 -8.25 15.79 21.85
N LEU A 2 -9.16 15.63 20.88
CA LEU A 2 -8.82 15.37 19.48
C LEU A 2 -8.42 16.68 18.79
N VAL A 3 -7.52 16.60 17.81
CA VAL A 3 -7.03 17.76 17.03
C VAL A 3 -7.83 17.97 15.74
N TYR A 4 -8.61 16.98 15.31
CA TYR A 4 -9.62 17.06 14.24
C TYR A 4 -10.73 16.02 14.47
N GLU A 5 -11.83 16.14 13.72
CA GLU A 5 -13.05 15.32 13.91
C GLU A 5 -13.43 14.46 12.69
N ASP A 6 -12.82 14.70 11.53
CA ASP A 6 -13.08 13.88 10.34
C ASP A 6 -12.27 12.58 10.41
N PHE A 7 -12.98 11.45 10.41
CA PHE A 7 -12.41 10.11 10.43
C PHE A 7 -13.22 9.21 9.53
N GLY A 8 -12.61 8.12 9.06
CA GLY A 8 -13.33 7.08 8.37
C GLY A 8 -12.49 6.30 7.38
N PRO A 9 -13.07 5.23 6.83
CA PRO A 9 -12.43 4.52 5.75
C PRO A 9 -12.50 5.37 4.48
N GLY A 10 -11.35 5.60 3.84
CA GLY A 10 -11.31 5.95 2.42
C GLY A 10 -11.02 4.73 1.56
N ARG A 11 -10.83 4.94 0.26
CA ARG A 11 -10.46 3.86 -0.68
C ARG A 11 -9.02 3.42 -0.49
N HIS A 12 -8.14 4.35 -0.12
CA HIS A 12 -6.73 4.10 0.13
C HIS A 12 -6.35 4.67 1.50
N ARG A 13 -6.12 3.77 2.45
CA ARG A 13 -5.94 4.10 3.86
C ARG A 13 -4.97 5.25 4.11
N GLU A 14 -3.74 5.17 3.60
CA GLU A 14 -2.71 6.16 3.93
C GLU A 14 -3.01 7.55 3.34
N SER A 15 -3.68 7.64 2.19
CA SER A 15 -4.13 8.94 1.68
C SER A 15 -5.31 9.49 2.46
N SER A 16 -6.21 8.63 2.98
CA SER A 16 -7.28 9.09 3.87
C SER A 16 -6.71 9.65 5.17
N LEU A 17 -5.71 8.97 5.77
CA LEU A 17 -5.00 9.47 6.95
C LEU A 17 -4.38 10.85 6.70
N ILE A 18 -3.69 11.01 5.57
CA ILE A 18 -3.08 12.30 5.21
C ILE A 18 -4.16 13.37 5.02
N ARG A 19 -5.25 13.04 4.32
CA ARG A 19 -6.37 13.96 4.10
C ARG A 19 -6.99 14.44 5.42
N HIS A 20 -7.33 13.54 6.32
CA HIS A 20 -7.97 13.88 7.60
C HIS A 20 -7.04 14.72 8.49
N ALA A 21 -5.77 14.32 8.61
CA ALA A 21 -4.76 15.05 9.36
C ALA A 21 -4.49 16.46 8.82
N LEU A 22 -4.83 16.74 7.55
CA LEU A 22 -4.75 18.07 6.93
C LEU A 22 -6.10 18.81 6.92
N GLY A 23 -7.11 18.31 7.66
CA GLY A 23 -8.42 18.94 7.79
C GLY A 23 -9.35 18.71 6.60
N SER A 24 -9.08 17.68 5.78
CA SER A 24 -9.95 17.25 4.67
C SER A 24 -10.25 18.33 3.63
N THR A 25 -9.32 19.27 3.45
CA THR A 25 -9.41 20.36 2.47
C THR A 25 -9.25 19.88 1.03
N HIS A 26 -8.74 18.66 0.83
CA HIS A 26 -8.52 18.04 -0.47
C HIS A 26 -9.26 16.70 -0.59
N ASP A 27 -9.64 16.36 -1.82
CA ASP A 27 -10.22 15.06 -2.12
C ASP A 27 -9.17 13.94 -1.99
N GLU A 28 -9.60 12.75 -1.59
CA GLU A 28 -8.72 11.59 -1.46
C GLU A 28 -7.92 11.26 -2.73
N PRO A 29 -8.51 11.27 -3.95
CA PRO A 29 -7.75 11.03 -5.18
C PRO A 29 -6.60 12.02 -5.35
N LEU A 30 -6.81 13.32 -5.06
CA LEU A 30 -5.76 14.33 -5.17
C LEU A 30 -4.58 14.01 -4.24
N VAL A 31 -4.86 13.75 -2.96
CA VAL A 31 -3.84 13.38 -1.98
C VAL A 31 -3.10 12.11 -2.41
N ALA A 32 -3.82 11.09 -2.87
CA ALA A 32 -3.21 9.83 -3.31
C ALA A 32 -2.31 9.99 -4.54
N GLY A 33 -2.73 10.79 -5.53
CA GLY A 33 -1.91 11.12 -6.70
C GLY A 33 -0.62 11.84 -6.32
N LEU A 34 -0.71 12.86 -5.46
CA LEU A 34 0.44 13.65 -5.01
C LEU A 34 1.40 12.85 -4.11
N ALA A 35 0.89 11.90 -3.31
CA ALA A 35 1.70 11.01 -2.49
C ALA A 35 2.55 10.03 -3.33
N GLY A 36 2.23 9.86 -4.62
CA GLY A 36 2.98 9.06 -5.57
C GLY A 36 2.12 8.12 -6.43
N GLY A 37 0.83 8.02 -6.16
CA GLY A 37 -0.13 7.29 -6.99
C GLY A 37 0.21 5.81 -7.16
N VAL A 38 0.02 5.32 -8.38
CA VAL A 38 0.23 3.91 -8.72
C VAL A 38 1.71 3.54 -8.77
N GLY A 39 1.99 2.30 -8.40
CA GLY A 39 3.28 1.66 -8.60
C GLY A 39 3.10 0.18 -8.82
N PHE A 40 4.22 -0.52 -8.93
CA PHE A 40 4.21 -1.98 -8.88
C PHE A 40 5.54 -2.45 -8.32
N MET A 41 5.50 -3.36 -7.36
CA MET A 41 6.62 -4.13 -6.87
C MET A 41 6.16 -5.58 -6.76
N TYR A 42 6.95 -6.54 -7.25
CA TYR A 42 6.61 -7.96 -7.17
C TYR A 42 7.77 -8.81 -6.68
N PHE A 43 7.55 -9.52 -5.57
CA PHE A 43 8.50 -10.48 -5.00
C PHE A 43 7.79 -11.77 -4.57
N VAL A 44 8.52 -12.88 -4.67
CA VAL A 44 8.17 -14.15 -4.02
C VAL A 44 9.40 -14.59 -3.23
N PHE A 45 9.24 -14.72 -1.91
CA PHE A 45 10.29 -15.18 -1.00
C PHE A 45 10.03 -16.63 -0.60
N GLU A 46 11.08 -17.44 -0.58
CA GLU A 46 11.01 -18.86 -0.24
C GLU A 46 11.90 -19.11 0.97
N TYR A 47 11.30 -19.59 2.07
CA TYR A 47 11.99 -19.94 3.30
C TYR A 47 11.72 -21.39 3.64
N THR A 48 12.72 -22.10 4.16
CA THR A 48 12.57 -23.49 4.57
C THR A 48 11.45 -23.64 5.61
N GLY A 49 10.55 -24.60 5.38
CA GLY A 49 9.43 -24.88 6.28
C GLY A 49 8.25 -23.90 6.19
N ARG A 50 8.26 -22.97 5.21
CA ARG A 50 7.17 -22.02 4.99
C ARG A 50 6.65 -22.10 3.55
N PRO A 51 5.34 -21.90 3.32
CA PRO A 51 4.83 -21.62 1.98
C PRO A 51 5.55 -20.42 1.35
N PRO A 52 5.71 -20.36 0.01
CA PRO A 52 6.28 -19.19 -0.64
C PRO A 52 5.46 -17.93 -0.30
N GLN A 53 6.15 -16.86 0.09
CA GLN A 53 5.55 -15.60 0.49
C GLN A 53 5.54 -14.62 -0.67
N LEU A 54 4.35 -14.39 -1.22
CA LEU A 54 4.11 -13.39 -2.24
C LEU A 54 4.02 -11.99 -1.62
N THR A 55 4.58 -11.00 -2.29
CA THR A 55 4.30 -9.59 -2.01
C THR A 55 4.16 -8.83 -3.32
N ILE A 56 3.01 -8.19 -3.47
CA ILE A 56 2.81 -7.12 -4.45
C ILE A 56 2.54 -5.83 -3.69
N VAL A 57 3.18 -4.74 -4.11
CA VAL A 57 2.83 -3.38 -3.69
C VAL A 57 2.40 -2.63 -4.93
N ALA A 58 1.13 -2.27 -5.00
CA ALA A 58 0.50 -1.67 -6.18
C ALA A 58 0.44 -0.13 -6.13
N GLN A 59 1.13 0.46 -5.16
CA GLN A 59 1.28 1.90 -4.97
C GLN A 59 2.76 2.31 -5.07
N ALA A 60 3.03 3.61 -5.06
CA ALA A 60 4.39 4.12 -5.00
C ALA A 60 5.18 3.55 -3.80
N HIS A 61 6.30 2.90 -4.07
CA HIS A 61 7.22 2.29 -3.08
C HIS A 61 8.67 2.41 -3.59
N PRO A 62 9.70 2.56 -2.74
CA PRO A 62 9.69 2.59 -1.27
C PRO A 62 9.56 3.98 -0.63
N VAL A 63 9.09 4.99 -1.38
CA VAL A 63 9.00 6.37 -0.85
C VAL A 63 8.00 6.48 0.29
N SER A 64 8.24 7.42 1.21
CA SER A 64 7.25 7.84 2.20
C SER A 64 6.11 8.58 1.51
N TRP A 65 4.89 8.04 1.63
CA TRP A 65 3.66 8.65 1.12
C TRP A 65 3.35 9.96 1.82
N VAL A 66 3.48 10.00 3.15
CA VAL A 66 3.27 11.22 3.96
C VAL A 66 4.17 12.35 3.48
N ARG A 67 5.49 12.15 3.41
CA ARG A 67 6.43 13.19 2.96
C ARG A 67 6.16 13.60 1.51
N SER A 68 5.94 12.63 0.63
CA SER A 68 5.65 12.89 -0.78
C SER A 68 4.40 13.73 -0.97
N ALA A 69 3.35 13.46 -0.19
CA ALA A 69 2.11 14.25 -0.21
C ALA A 69 2.35 15.65 0.34
N LEU A 70 2.98 15.79 1.51
CA LEU A 70 3.24 17.09 2.14
C LEU A 70 4.12 17.99 1.25
N ASP A 71 5.20 17.44 0.70
CA ASP A 71 6.11 18.16 -0.21
C ASP A 71 5.36 18.68 -1.45
N ARG A 72 4.50 17.85 -2.06
CA ARG A 72 3.77 18.22 -3.28
C ARG A 72 2.53 19.05 -3.01
N LEU A 73 1.89 18.91 -1.85
CA LEU A 73 0.84 19.80 -1.37
C LEU A 73 1.39 21.14 -0.86
N ARG A 74 2.72 21.30 -0.80
CA ARG A 74 3.40 22.48 -0.25
C ARG A 74 3.07 22.73 1.22
N VAL A 75 2.73 21.69 1.97
CA VAL A 75 2.47 21.79 3.41
C VAL A 75 3.80 21.73 4.16
N PRO A 76 4.18 22.75 4.92
CA PRO A 76 5.40 22.70 5.72
C PRO A 76 5.24 21.66 6.84
N TYR A 77 6.31 20.91 7.10
CA TYR A 77 6.32 19.92 8.18
C TYR A 77 7.69 19.82 8.82
N GLU A 78 7.68 19.40 10.09
CA GLU A 78 8.87 18.96 10.79
C GLU A 78 8.93 17.44 10.78
N ALA A 79 10.13 16.90 10.56
CA ALA A 79 10.36 15.49 10.71
C ALA A 79 11.55 15.23 11.62
N ALA A 80 11.37 14.36 12.61
CA ALA A 80 12.38 14.06 13.60
C ALA A 80 12.45 12.55 13.87
N HIS A 81 13.64 12.09 14.22
CA HIS A 81 13.88 10.73 14.70
C HIS A 81 14.43 10.77 16.11
N SER A 82 14.23 9.69 16.86
CA SER A 82 14.72 9.56 18.22
C SER A 82 15.02 8.11 18.60
N ALA A 83 15.90 7.92 19.58
CA ALA A 83 16.28 6.59 20.04
C ALA A 83 15.17 5.88 20.85
N ALA A 84 14.22 6.64 21.39
CA ALA A 84 13.08 6.18 22.19
C ALA A 84 11.88 7.11 21.96
N PRO A 85 10.63 6.70 22.23
CA PRO A 85 9.45 7.55 22.10
C PRO A 85 9.62 8.87 22.86
N ARG A 86 9.37 10.00 22.19
CA ARG A 86 9.48 11.36 22.74
C ARG A 86 8.10 11.95 23.01
N TRP A 87 7.47 11.47 24.08
CA TRP A 87 6.11 11.89 24.48
C TRP A 87 6.00 13.39 24.75
N ASP A 88 7.07 14.02 25.26
CA ASP A 88 7.16 15.46 25.43
C ASP A 88 6.91 16.22 24.10
N ARG A 89 7.47 15.71 23.00
CA ARG A 89 7.29 16.30 21.66
C ARG A 89 5.93 15.96 21.06
N VAL A 90 5.46 14.73 21.27
CA VAL A 90 4.13 14.30 20.81
C VAL A 90 3.05 15.17 21.45
N HIS A 91 3.05 15.30 22.78
CA HIS A 91 2.08 16.14 23.49
C HIS A 91 2.20 17.61 23.07
N ALA A 92 3.41 18.16 22.95
CA ALA A 92 3.59 19.53 22.48
C ALA A 92 3.04 19.77 21.06
N ALA A 93 3.13 18.79 20.15
CA ALA A 93 2.51 18.88 18.83
C ALA A 93 0.98 18.85 18.92
N LEU A 94 0.43 17.90 19.66
CA LEU A 94 -1.03 17.73 19.83
C LEU A 94 -1.67 18.91 20.58
N ASP A 95 -1.01 19.45 21.60
CA ASP A 95 -1.44 20.66 22.34
C ASP A 95 -1.47 21.90 21.44
N ALA A 96 -0.59 21.94 20.43
CA ALA A 96 -0.59 22.96 19.39
C ALA A 96 -1.62 22.69 18.27
N GLY A 97 -2.49 21.68 18.44
CA GLY A 97 -3.50 21.30 17.45
C GLY A 97 -2.92 20.62 16.21
N ARG A 98 -1.70 20.06 16.28
CA ARG A 98 -1.01 19.45 15.14
C ARG A 98 -0.97 17.93 15.29
N PRO A 99 -1.53 17.17 14.33
CA PRO A 99 -1.46 15.71 14.38
C PRO A 99 -0.03 15.21 14.11
N VAL A 100 0.25 13.99 14.57
CA VAL A 100 1.59 13.39 14.47
C VAL A 100 1.52 12.08 13.70
N PHE A 101 2.11 12.03 12.51
CA PHE A 101 2.29 10.79 11.78
C PHE A 101 3.45 10.00 12.40
N CYS A 102 3.23 8.71 12.64
CA CYS A 102 4.23 7.79 13.17
C CYS A 102 4.27 6.54 12.29
N THR A 103 5.46 6.00 12.05
CA THR A 103 5.62 4.65 11.49
C THR A 103 5.90 3.66 12.61
N VAL A 104 4.97 2.74 12.85
CA VAL A 104 5.03 1.71 13.89
C VAL A 104 5.19 0.33 13.27
N ASP A 105 5.35 -0.69 14.09
CA ASP A 105 5.15 -2.08 13.68
C ASP A 105 3.67 -2.44 13.79
N ARG A 106 3.02 -2.80 12.66
CA ARG A 106 1.58 -3.10 12.62
C ARG A 106 1.18 -4.18 13.64
N SER A 107 2.04 -5.18 13.84
CA SER A 107 1.78 -6.31 14.73
C SER A 107 1.70 -5.92 16.22
N GLY A 108 2.21 -4.74 16.58
CA GLY A 108 2.14 -4.21 17.94
C GLY A 108 0.83 -3.47 18.24
N LEU A 109 -0.05 -3.26 17.25
CA LEU A 109 -1.32 -2.57 17.43
C LEU A 109 -2.45 -3.58 17.74
N PRO A 110 -3.21 -3.41 18.83
CA PRO A 110 -4.09 -4.46 19.36
C PRO A 110 -5.29 -4.79 18.46
N TRP A 111 -5.72 -3.86 17.60
CA TRP A 111 -6.84 -4.07 16.68
C TRP A 111 -6.44 -4.80 15.38
N HIS A 112 -5.16 -5.03 15.12
CA HIS A 112 -4.68 -5.81 13.97
C HIS A 112 -4.51 -7.31 14.28
N GLY A 113 -4.89 -7.74 15.48
CA GLY A 113 -4.80 -9.14 15.92
C GLY A 113 -3.51 -9.44 16.71
N ALA A 114 -3.31 -10.72 17.02
CA ALA A 114 -2.14 -11.13 17.78
C ALA A 114 -0.85 -10.94 16.97
N PRO A 115 0.28 -10.59 17.60
CA PRO A 115 1.57 -10.45 16.93
C PRO A 115 1.88 -11.73 16.14
N ASP A 116 2.12 -11.60 14.85
CA ASP A 116 2.53 -12.72 14.02
C ASP A 116 4.03 -13.00 14.16
N GLU A 117 4.51 -14.07 13.54
CA GLU A 117 5.93 -14.41 13.52
C GLU A 117 6.80 -13.39 12.74
N MET A 118 6.20 -12.36 12.14
CA MET A 118 6.85 -11.28 11.41
C MET A 118 6.90 -9.96 12.21
N ALA A 119 6.70 -10.01 13.55
CA ALA A 119 6.91 -8.86 14.42
C ALA A 119 8.22 -8.09 14.10
N GLY A 120 8.08 -6.79 13.89
CA GLY A 120 9.14 -5.84 13.54
C GLY A 120 9.44 -5.72 12.04
N ALA A 121 8.76 -6.50 11.19
CA ALA A 121 9.00 -6.52 9.74
C ALA A 121 7.97 -5.74 8.90
N ASP A 122 6.88 -5.26 9.52
CA ASP A 122 5.77 -4.59 8.85
C ASP A 122 5.68 -3.10 9.27
N PRO A 123 6.52 -2.21 8.70
CA PRO A 123 6.43 -0.77 8.96
C PRO A 123 5.06 -0.25 8.55
N TYR A 124 4.41 0.53 9.40
CA TYR A 124 3.01 0.90 9.19
C TYR A 124 2.72 2.32 9.69
N THR A 125 2.28 3.20 8.79
CA THR A 125 1.98 4.61 9.09
C THR A 125 0.65 4.72 9.82
N VAL A 126 0.59 5.41 10.96
CA VAL A 126 -0.64 5.79 11.70
C VAL A 126 -0.58 7.28 12.07
N VAL A 127 -1.70 7.87 12.51
CA VAL A 127 -1.75 9.26 12.99
C VAL A 127 -2.16 9.29 14.44
N LEU A 128 -1.41 9.99 15.28
CA LEU A 128 -1.88 10.41 16.60
C LEU A 128 -2.76 11.64 16.41
N ALA A 129 -4.06 11.47 16.66
CA ALA A 129 -5.09 12.49 16.50
C ALA A 129 -5.39 13.23 17.81
N GLY A 130 -4.84 12.79 18.94
CA GLY A 130 -5.06 13.42 20.23
C GLY A 130 -4.62 12.53 21.39
N TYR A 131 -4.81 13.04 22.61
CA TYR A 131 -4.55 12.28 23.83
C TYR A 131 -5.45 12.75 24.99
N GLU A 132 -5.62 11.92 26.02
CA GLU A 132 -6.28 12.23 27.29
C GLU A 132 -5.57 11.47 28.41
N GLY A 133 -4.89 12.19 29.30
CA GLY A 133 -3.99 11.56 30.29
C GLY A 133 -2.94 10.71 29.58
N ASP A 134 -2.83 9.43 29.98
CA ASP A 134 -1.91 8.47 29.37
C ASP A 134 -2.53 7.67 28.20
N SER A 135 -3.74 8.04 27.77
CA SER A 135 -4.40 7.44 26.60
C SER A 135 -4.17 8.26 25.35
N LEU A 136 -3.77 7.61 24.27
CA LEU A 136 -3.65 8.20 22.93
C LEU A 136 -4.89 7.87 22.10
N TYR A 137 -5.24 8.78 21.19
CA TYR A 137 -6.23 8.55 20.13
C TYR A 137 -5.47 8.37 18.81
N VAL A 138 -5.57 7.19 18.22
CA VAL A 138 -4.85 6.77 17.01
C VAL A 138 -5.81 6.60 15.86
N GLU A 139 -5.60 7.34 14.78
CA GLU A 139 -6.30 7.10 13.53
C GLU A 139 -5.60 6.00 12.72
N ASP A 140 -6.42 5.01 12.35
CA ASP A 140 -6.01 3.85 11.55
C ASP A 140 -7.15 3.40 10.61
N GLY A 141 -7.82 4.35 9.95
CA GLY A 141 -8.85 4.09 8.93
C GLY A 141 -10.22 3.62 9.44
N ALA A 142 -10.45 3.60 10.76
CA ALA A 142 -11.77 3.35 11.34
C ALA A 142 -12.64 4.62 11.35
N GLY A 143 -13.96 4.46 11.53
CA GLY A 143 -14.92 5.58 11.65
C GLY A 143 -14.72 6.48 12.87
N SER A 144 -13.83 6.10 13.78
CA SER A 144 -13.41 6.85 14.97
C SER A 144 -12.01 6.40 15.36
N PRO A 145 -11.17 7.26 15.96
CA PRO A 145 -9.82 6.87 16.36
C PRO A 145 -9.85 5.80 17.46
N TYR A 146 -8.90 4.87 17.40
CA TYR A 146 -8.69 3.88 18.43
C TYR A 146 -8.07 4.51 19.68
N ARG A 147 -8.48 4.05 20.86
CA ARG A 147 -7.85 4.42 22.12
C ARG A 147 -6.81 3.37 22.52
N ILE A 148 -5.61 3.82 22.89
CA ILE A 148 -4.52 2.94 23.32
C ILE A 148 -3.70 3.62 24.43
N ALA A 149 -3.11 2.85 25.34
CA ALA A 149 -2.17 3.40 26.32
C ALA A 149 -0.88 3.86 25.64
N ALA A 150 -0.27 4.95 26.11
CA ALA A 150 0.99 5.45 25.57
C ALA A 150 2.12 4.41 25.65
N GLU A 151 2.17 3.62 26.73
CA GLU A 151 3.15 2.53 26.87
C GLU A 151 3.01 1.46 25.76
N GLU A 152 1.78 1.01 25.51
CA GLU A 152 1.49 -0.01 24.50
C GLU A 152 1.78 0.51 23.08
N PHE A 153 1.38 1.74 22.75
CA PHE A 153 1.77 2.37 21.49
C PHE A 153 3.29 2.53 21.37
N GLY A 154 3.95 2.92 22.46
CA GLY A 154 5.40 3.05 22.53
C GLY A 154 6.12 1.74 22.21
N ALA A 155 5.56 0.60 22.63
CA ALA A 155 6.06 -0.73 22.28
C ALA A 155 5.91 -1.01 20.77
N ALA A 156 4.74 -0.74 20.19
CA ALA A 156 4.50 -0.87 18.74
C ALA A 156 5.44 0.03 17.93
N TRP A 157 5.65 1.27 18.38
CA TRP A 157 6.55 2.23 17.74
C TRP A 157 8.02 1.77 17.82
N SER A 158 8.42 1.21 18.96
CA SER A 158 9.76 0.64 19.17
C SER A 158 10.01 -0.65 18.38
N GLY A 159 8.94 -1.40 18.07
CA GLY A 159 8.99 -2.59 17.22
C GLY A 159 9.58 -2.29 15.85
N HIS A 160 9.26 -1.12 15.28
CA HIS A 160 9.85 -0.64 14.03
C HIS A 160 11.21 0.04 14.22
N ARG A 161 12.24 -0.75 14.56
CA ARG A 161 13.59 -0.26 14.88
C ARG A 161 14.24 0.62 13.80
N LYS A 162 13.99 0.32 12.52
CA LYS A 162 14.61 1.05 11.39
C LYS A 162 14.10 2.49 11.28
N GLY A 163 12.84 2.75 11.63
CA GLY A 163 12.24 4.09 11.59
C GLY A 163 12.73 5.01 12.70
N ARG A 164 13.36 4.46 13.76
CA ARG A 164 13.88 5.23 14.91
C ARG A 164 12.88 6.26 15.42
N HIS A 165 11.68 5.79 15.74
CA HIS A 165 10.59 6.61 16.25
C HIS A 165 10.38 7.88 15.41
N GLU A 166 10.30 7.72 14.09
CA GLU A 166 10.03 8.85 13.19
C GLU A 166 8.69 9.49 13.54
N MET A 167 8.71 10.80 13.71
CA MET A 167 7.53 11.65 13.75
C MET A 167 7.58 12.62 12.59
N ILE A 168 6.45 12.76 11.89
CA ILE A 168 6.22 13.82 10.90
C ILE A 168 5.03 14.64 11.39
N VAL A 169 5.22 15.95 11.50
CA VAL A 169 4.23 16.89 12.05
C VAL A 169 4.01 18.01 11.06
N PRO A 170 2.85 18.10 10.39
CA PRO A 170 2.48 19.28 9.62
C PRO A 170 2.49 20.52 10.53
N THR A 171 3.16 21.59 10.10
CA THR A 171 3.39 22.77 10.96
C THR A 171 2.57 23.99 10.58
N GLY A 172 1.81 23.93 9.50
CA GLY A 172 1.00 25.05 9.02
C GLY A 172 0.19 24.70 7.77
N PRO A 173 -0.54 25.68 7.20
CA PRO A 173 -1.27 25.50 5.95
C PRO A 173 -0.31 25.36 4.76
N ALA A 174 -0.83 24.89 3.63
CA ALA A 174 -0.09 24.84 2.37
C ALA A 174 0.42 26.22 1.95
N ASP A 175 1.65 26.27 1.44
CA ASP A 175 2.31 27.45 0.87
C ASP A 175 2.40 27.32 -0.66
N GLY A 176 1.26 27.55 -1.33
CA GLY A 176 1.14 27.52 -2.77
C GLY A 176 0.31 26.36 -3.31
N GLU A 177 0.30 26.26 -4.65
CA GLU A 177 -0.50 25.26 -5.36
C GLU A 177 0.13 23.86 -5.34
N PRO A 178 -0.69 22.79 -5.34
CA PRO A 178 -0.18 21.44 -5.44
C PRO A 178 0.63 21.16 -6.72
N ASP A 179 1.75 20.44 -6.57
CA ASP A 179 2.63 20.04 -7.66
C ASP A 179 2.10 18.80 -8.42
N VAL A 180 1.03 19.01 -9.19
CA VAL A 180 0.38 17.94 -9.96
C VAL A 180 1.28 17.41 -11.07
N GLU A 181 1.92 18.29 -11.85
CA GLU A 181 2.81 17.88 -12.95
C GLU A 181 4.03 17.09 -12.44
N GLY A 182 4.62 17.50 -11.31
CA GLY A 182 5.69 16.75 -10.67
C GLY A 182 5.25 15.38 -10.15
N ALA A 183 3.99 15.22 -9.72
CA ALA A 183 3.42 13.92 -9.34
C ALA A 183 3.23 13.00 -10.55
N LEU A 184 2.70 13.53 -11.66
CA LEU A 184 2.50 12.79 -12.91
C LEU A 184 3.84 12.29 -13.46
N ALA A 185 4.83 13.19 -13.57
CA ALA A 185 6.17 12.86 -14.04
C ALA A 185 6.86 11.80 -13.15
N ALA A 186 6.73 11.93 -11.82
CA ALA A 186 7.30 10.95 -10.89
C ALA A 186 6.63 9.57 -11.01
N THR A 187 5.32 9.52 -11.24
CA THR A 187 4.58 8.26 -11.46
C THR A 187 5.01 7.59 -12.76
N ALA A 188 5.06 8.35 -13.86
CA ALA A 188 5.54 7.87 -15.16
C ALA A 188 6.97 7.30 -15.06
N ALA A 189 7.87 8.02 -14.39
CA ALA A 189 9.26 7.60 -14.20
C ALA A 189 9.37 6.28 -13.41
N ARG A 190 8.56 6.07 -12.37
CA ARG A 190 8.58 4.82 -11.57
C ARG A 190 8.02 3.62 -12.31
N LEU A 191 7.02 3.82 -13.17
CA LEU A 191 6.45 2.74 -13.96
C LEU A 191 7.39 2.31 -15.10
N THR A 192 8.15 3.26 -15.66
CA THR A 192 8.94 3.03 -16.88
C THR A 192 10.45 2.84 -16.64
N GLY A 193 10.98 3.43 -15.57
CA GLY A 193 12.41 3.52 -15.30
C GLY A 193 12.84 2.75 -14.04
N PRO A 194 14.15 2.80 -13.71
CA PRO A 194 14.67 2.24 -12.47
C PRO A 194 14.09 2.98 -11.25
N VAL A 195 13.74 2.23 -10.20
CA VAL A 195 13.21 2.76 -8.93
C VAL A 195 14.29 2.81 -7.85
N LEU A 196 15.11 1.76 -7.76
CA LEU A 196 16.19 1.62 -6.77
C LEU A 196 17.59 1.86 -7.37
N GLY A 197 17.71 1.88 -8.71
CA GLY A 197 18.99 2.07 -9.40
C GLY A 197 19.94 0.87 -9.26
N ASN A 198 19.40 -0.35 -9.16
CA ASN A 198 20.18 -1.56 -8.97
C ASN A 198 19.47 -2.80 -9.55
N LYS A 199 20.09 -3.99 -9.40
CA LYS A 199 19.57 -5.24 -9.97
C LYS A 199 18.14 -5.62 -9.55
N PHE A 200 17.60 -5.04 -8.48
CA PHE A 200 16.24 -5.30 -8.02
C PHE A 200 15.18 -4.53 -8.82
N ASP A 201 15.55 -3.59 -9.69
CA ASP A 201 14.62 -2.84 -10.54
C ASP A 201 13.75 -3.72 -11.45
N VAL A 202 14.20 -4.94 -11.75
CA VAL A 202 13.41 -5.95 -12.48
C VAL A 202 12.13 -6.39 -11.78
N ASN A 203 11.94 -5.99 -10.52
CA ASN A 203 10.75 -6.27 -9.73
C ASN A 203 9.77 -5.09 -9.69
N PHE A 204 10.13 -3.95 -10.28
CA PHE A 204 9.37 -2.71 -10.16
C PHE A 204 8.74 -2.24 -11.48
N GLY A 205 7.68 -1.45 -11.37
CA GLY A 205 6.99 -0.84 -12.50
C GLY A 205 6.52 -1.89 -13.52
N PHE A 206 6.58 -1.53 -14.81
CA PHE A 206 6.23 -2.44 -15.89
C PHE A 206 7.13 -3.67 -15.95
N SER A 207 8.41 -3.56 -15.59
CA SER A 207 9.31 -4.71 -15.55
C SER A 207 8.87 -5.74 -14.52
N GLY A 208 8.43 -5.29 -13.34
CA GLY A 208 7.84 -6.13 -12.31
C GLY A 208 6.55 -6.82 -12.74
N MET A 209 5.66 -6.08 -13.42
CA MET A 209 4.41 -6.63 -13.95
C MET A 209 4.66 -7.70 -15.02
N GLU A 210 5.58 -7.43 -15.95
CA GLU A 210 5.99 -8.37 -17.00
C GLU A 210 6.64 -9.62 -16.41
N LYS A 211 7.49 -9.45 -15.39
CA LYS A 211 8.07 -10.56 -14.63
C LYS A 211 6.99 -11.39 -13.94
N PHE A 212 5.97 -10.76 -13.37
CA PHE A 212 4.86 -11.46 -12.74
C PHE A 212 4.07 -12.29 -13.77
N ALA A 213 3.67 -11.69 -14.89
CA ALA A 213 3.02 -12.40 -15.99
C ALA A 213 3.86 -13.58 -16.52
N ALA A 214 5.16 -13.37 -16.73
CA ALA A 214 6.06 -14.43 -17.19
C ALA A 214 6.15 -15.61 -16.19
N GLN A 215 6.16 -15.33 -14.88
CA GLN A 215 6.17 -16.38 -13.86
C GLN A 215 4.83 -17.08 -13.69
N LEU A 216 3.72 -16.43 -14.02
CA LEU A 216 2.41 -17.10 -14.13
C LEU A 216 2.39 -18.06 -15.33
N ARG A 217 2.93 -17.65 -16.49
CA ARG A 217 3.04 -18.46 -17.72
C ARG A 217 4.06 -19.61 -17.64
N ASP A 218 5.06 -19.51 -16.77
CA ASP A 218 6.17 -20.46 -16.73
C ASP A 218 5.75 -21.83 -16.17
N THR A 219 5.75 -22.84 -17.04
CA THR A 219 5.46 -24.25 -16.73
C THR A 219 6.76 -25.08 -16.54
N ARG A 220 7.91 -24.49 -16.87
CA ARG A 220 9.17 -25.21 -17.10
C ARG A 220 10.17 -25.03 -15.98
N THR A 221 10.27 -23.84 -15.41
CA THR A 221 11.31 -23.54 -14.42
C THR A 221 10.75 -23.48 -13.01
N LYS A 222 11.66 -23.54 -12.02
CA LYS A 222 11.31 -23.37 -10.61
C LYS A 222 10.73 -21.99 -10.27
N ALA A 223 10.83 -21.02 -11.17
CA ALA A 223 10.25 -19.70 -10.97
C ALA A 223 8.75 -19.65 -11.27
N GLY A 224 8.24 -20.64 -12.00
CA GLY A 224 6.85 -20.75 -12.37
C GLY A 224 5.92 -20.98 -11.19
N TRP A 225 4.79 -20.28 -11.17
CA TRP A 225 3.78 -20.42 -10.12
C TRP A 225 3.23 -21.83 -10.01
N GLU A 226 3.11 -22.54 -11.13
CA GLU A 226 2.67 -23.93 -11.16
C GLU A 226 3.54 -24.87 -10.33
N ARG A 227 4.84 -24.56 -10.20
CA ARG A 227 5.79 -25.33 -9.37
C ARG A 227 5.91 -24.77 -7.97
N ARG A 228 6.04 -23.45 -7.83
CA ARG A 228 6.19 -22.78 -6.52
C ARG A 228 5.00 -23.01 -5.61
N PHE A 229 3.80 -22.93 -6.20
CA PHE A 229 2.53 -23.04 -5.49
C PHE A 229 1.83 -24.35 -5.87
N ALA A 230 2.60 -25.43 -6.07
CA ALA A 230 2.06 -26.73 -6.48
C ALA A 230 1.25 -27.43 -5.37
N ALA A 231 1.69 -27.26 -4.11
CA ALA A 231 1.01 -27.82 -2.95
C ALA A 231 -0.29 -27.04 -2.64
N PRO A 232 -1.37 -27.71 -2.19
CA PRO A 232 -2.65 -27.05 -1.89
C PRO A 232 -2.53 -25.86 -0.94
N ASP A 233 -1.83 -26.03 0.19
CA ASP A 233 -1.62 -24.96 1.17
C ASP A 233 -0.83 -23.78 0.61
N ALA A 234 0.18 -24.08 -0.21
CA ALA A 234 0.97 -23.04 -0.87
C ALA A 234 0.11 -22.27 -1.88
N PHE A 235 -0.66 -22.97 -2.70
CA PHE A 235 -1.57 -22.37 -3.66
C PHE A 235 -2.59 -21.46 -2.96
N ARG A 236 -3.25 -21.96 -1.92
CA ARG A 236 -4.19 -21.19 -1.12
C ARG A 236 -3.54 -19.97 -0.48
N ALA A 237 -2.37 -20.12 0.13
CA ALA A 237 -1.64 -19.01 0.72
C ALA A 237 -1.29 -17.94 -0.33
N GLY A 238 -0.79 -18.37 -1.49
CA GLY A 238 -0.42 -17.50 -2.61
C GLY A 238 -1.61 -16.73 -3.18
N THR A 239 -2.74 -17.39 -3.44
CA THR A 239 -3.94 -16.75 -4.02
C THR A 239 -4.67 -15.84 -3.02
N ARG A 240 -4.73 -16.22 -1.73
CA ARG A 240 -5.20 -15.30 -0.67
C ARG A 240 -4.33 -14.06 -0.60
N ARG A 241 -3.01 -14.24 -0.63
CA ARG A 241 -2.06 -13.14 -0.57
C ARG A 241 -2.16 -12.24 -1.81
N LEU A 242 -2.38 -12.82 -2.98
CA LEU A 242 -2.60 -12.08 -4.22
C LEU A 242 -3.82 -11.17 -4.14
N TYR A 243 -4.94 -11.67 -3.59
CA TYR A 243 -6.11 -10.84 -3.32
C TYR A 243 -5.78 -9.67 -2.37
N ALA A 244 -5.18 -9.98 -1.21
CA ALA A 244 -4.84 -8.96 -0.23
C ALA A 244 -3.93 -7.87 -0.82
N CYS A 245 -2.89 -8.23 -1.58
CA CYS A 245 -1.97 -7.26 -2.19
C CYS A 245 -2.58 -6.39 -3.31
N LEU A 246 -3.71 -6.79 -3.91
CA LEU A 246 -4.33 -6.07 -5.02
C LEU A 246 -5.60 -5.31 -4.61
N GLU A 247 -6.14 -5.60 -3.43
CA GLU A 247 -7.41 -5.02 -2.97
C GLU A 247 -7.34 -4.40 -1.56
N GLU A 248 -6.40 -4.79 -0.70
CA GLU A 248 -6.46 -4.47 0.74
C GLU A 248 -5.15 -3.88 1.31
N GLU A 249 -4.02 -4.54 1.08
CA GLU A 249 -2.73 -4.18 1.69
C GLU A 249 -1.80 -3.49 0.69
N TRP A 250 -1.25 -2.34 1.10
CA TRP A 250 -0.32 -1.54 0.29
C TRP A 250 -0.89 -1.18 -1.08
N THR A 251 -2.20 -0.96 -1.10
CA THR A 251 -2.98 -0.64 -2.29
C THR A 251 -4.37 -0.09 -1.92
N ALA A 252 -5.15 0.23 -2.94
CA ALA A 252 -6.60 0.38 -2.89
C ALA A 252 -7.23 -0.59 -3.89
N PRO A 253 -8.55 -0.86 -3.82
CA PRO A 253 -9.24 -1.74 -4.76
C PRO A 253 -8.89 -1.49 -6.22
N GLY A 254 -8.64 -2.57 -6.98
CA GLY A 254 -8.15 -2.51 -8.35
C GLY A 254 -6.68 -2.08 -8.45
N ALA A 255 -5.85 -2.51 -7.51
CA ALA A 255 -4.42 -2.21 -7.45
C ALA A 255 -4.12 -0.69 -7.46
N THR A 256 -4.94 0.12 -6.80
CA THR A 256 -4.87 1.60 -6.75
C THR A 256 -5.21 2.32 -8.06
N ARG A 257 -5.34 1.61 -9.18
CA ARG A 257 -5.55 2.22 -10.51
C ARG A 257 -6.86 3.03 -10.60
N PRO A 258 -8.01 2.56 -10.08
CA PRO A 258 -9.22 3.35 -10.10
C PRO A 258 -9.11 4.66 -9.31
N LEU A 259 -8.38 4.67 -8.18
CA LEU A 259 -8.19 5.90 -7.40
C LEU A 259 -7.27 6.88 -8.13
N TYR A 260 -6.22 6.37 -8.77
CA TYR A 260 -5.33 7.18 -9.59
C TYR A 260 -6.02 7.70 -10.86
N ALA A 261 -6.95 6.94 -11.46
CA ALA A 261 -7.77 7.43 -12.57
C ALA A 261 -8.59 8.66 -12.16
N ASP A 262 -9.17 8.67 -10.96
CA ASP A 262 -9.93 9.83 -10.48
C ASP A 262 -9.02 11.04 -10.21
N PHE A 263 -7.78 10.83 -9.75
CA PHE A 263 -6.76 11.88 -9.71
C PHE A 263 -6.45 12.43 -11.11
N LEU A 264 -6.30 11.56 -12.11
CA LEU A 264 -6.05 11.97 -13.49
C LEU A 264 -7.22 12.78 -14.06
N ASP A 265 -8.46 12.47 -13.70
CA ASP A 265 -9.62 13.28 -14.08
C ASP A 265 -9.56 14.68 -13.47
N LEU A 266 -9.20 14.79 -12.17
CA LEU A 266 -8.96 16.08 -11.51
C LEU A 266 -7.82 16.87 -12.18
N ALA A 267 -6.79 16.18 -12.68
CA ALA A 267 -5.65 16.77 -13.40
C ALA A 267 -5.94 17.05 -14.89
N GLY A 268 -7.15 16.81 -15.38
CA GLY A 268 -7.51 17.02 -16.79
C GLY A 268 -6.84 16.04 -17.76
N ARG A 269 -6.59 14.79 -17.34
CA ARG A 269 -5.96 13.70 -18.10
C ARG A 269 -6.93 12.55 -18.38
N GLN A 270 -8.14 12.86 -18.82
CA GLN A 270 -9.28 11.92 -18.93
C GLN A 270 -8.97 10.68 -19.76
N ARG A 271 -8.25 10.82 -20.88
CA ARG A 271 -7.87 9.67 -21.72
C ARG A 271 -6.93 8.70 -21.01
N ALA A 272 -6.01 9.20 -20.18
CA ALA A 272 -5.15 8.35 -19.36
C ALA A 272 -5.96 7.73 -18.21
N ALA A 273 -6.89 8.49 -17.62
CA ALA A 273 -7.79 8.01 -16.57
C ALA A 273 -8.62 6.81 -17.02
N GLU A 274 -9.23 6.87 -18.22
CA GLU A 274 -9.99 5.76 -18.82
C GLU A 274 -9.18 4.47 -18.89
N LEU A 275 -7.94 4.56 -19.40
CA LEU A 275 -7.05 3.40 -19.53
C LEU A 275 -6.63 2.81 -18.18
N PHE A 276 -6.33 3.65 -17.19
CA PHE A 276 -6.03 3.18 -15.84
C PHE A 276 -7.26 2.56 -15.18
N ARG A 277 -8.46 3.12 -15.38
CA ARG A 277 -9.71 2.56 -14.85
C ARG A 277 -9.99 1.18 -15.42
N GLU A 278 -9.80 1.00 -16.72
CA GLU A 278 -9.90 -0.31 -17.39
C GLU A 278 -8.87 -1.29 -16.83
N SER A 279 -7.60 -0.87 -16.69
CA SER A 279 -6.56 -1.70 -16.06
C SER A 279 -6.93 -2.11 -14.63
N GLY A 280 -7.50 -1.19 -13.84
CA GLY A 280 -8.01 -1.48 -12.50
C GLY A 280 -9.08 -2.57 -12.49
N GLY A 281 -9.96 -2.59 -13.49
CA GLY A 281 -10.94 -3.66 -13.68
C GLY A 281 -10.29 -5.03 -13.90
N HIS A 282 -9.21 -5.11 -14.69
CA HIS A 282 -8.45 -6.35 -14.87
C HIS A 282 -7.80 -6.81 -13.56
N TRP A 283 -7.21 -5.88 -12.79
CA TRP A 283 -6.62 -6.18 -11.49
C TRP A 283 -7.64 -6.71 -10.49
N SER A 284 -8.80 -6.07 -10.37
CA SER A 284 -9.88 -6.56 -9.49
C SER A 284 -10.46 -7.90 -9.94
N ARG A 285 -10.58 -8.12 -11.25
CA ARG A 285 -11.00 -9.42 -11.77
C ARG A 285 -10.00 -10.52 -11.41
N LEU A 286 -8.71 -10.27 -11.60
CA LEU A 286 -7.64 -11.20 -11.21
C LEU A 286 -7.70 -11.50 -9.70
N ALA A 287 -7.83 -10.46 -8.87
CA ALA A 287 -7.93 -10.60 -7.42
C ALA A 287 -9.17 -11.43 -7.02
N GLY A 288 -10.34 -11.14 -7.62
CA GLY A 288 -11.58 -11.88 -7.37
C GLY A 288 -11.47 -13.36 -7.72
N LEU A 289 -10.87 -13.68 -8.87
CA LEU A 289 -10.58 -15.06 -9.26
C LEU A 289 -9.61 -15.74 -8.29
N ALA A 290 -8.59 -15.04 -7.80
CA ALA A 290 -7.67 -15.56 -6.79
C ALA A 290 -8.38 -15.84 -5.45
N ARG A 291 -9.26 -14.95 -5.00
CA ARG A 291 -10.07 -15.14 -3.79
C ARG A 291 -11.01 -16.34 -3.91
N ALA A 292 -11.66 -16.52 -5.05
CA ALA A 292 -12.51 -17.68 -5.32
C ALA A 292 -11.69 -18.98 -5.25
N ALA A 293 -10.55 -19.03 -5.94
CA ALA A 293 -9.66 -20.19 -5.93
C ALA A 293 -9.10 -20.52 -4.53
N ALA A 294 -8.87 -19.51 -3.70
CA ALA A 294 -8.49 -19.70 -2.29
C ALA A 294 -9.60 -20.29 -1.42
N ALA A 295 -10.86 -19.94 -1.70
CA ALA A 295 -12.02 -20.47 -0.99
C ALA A 295 -12.28 -21.92 -1.37
N ASP A 296 -12.13 -22.26 -2.66
CA ASP A 296 -12.28 -23.63 -3.17
C ASP A 296 -11.19 -24.57 -2.64
N ALA A 297 -9.99 -24.05 -2.37
CA ALA A 297 -8.87 -24.78 -1.78
C ALA A 297 -8.97 -24.89 -0.23
N ALA A 298 -10.18 -24.90 0.36
CA ALA A 298 -10.38 -24.92 1.80
C ALA A 298 -9.66 -26.10 2.49
N PRO A 299 -9.24 -25.98 3.77
CA PRO A 299 -8.47 -27.02 4.46
C PRO A 299 -9.19 -28.38 4.57
N GLU A 300 -10.52 -28.37 4.47
CA GLU A 300 -11.39 -29.55 4.52
C GLU A 300 -11.44 -30.30 3.17
N ALA A 301 -10.96 -29.66 2.09
CA ALA A 301 -10.80 -30.28 0.79
C ALA A 301 -9.44 -31.00 0.75
N ASP A 302 -9.44 -32.31 1.01
CA ASP A 302 -8.25 -33.18 0.93
C ASP A 302 -7.60 -33.27 -0.48
N ALA A 303 -8.17 -32.60 -1.48
CA ALA A 303 -7.73 -32.65 -2.87
C ALA A 303 -7.20 -31.29 -3.34
N ALA A 304 -6.00 -31.30 -3.94
CA ALA A 304 -5.52 -30.18 -4.73
C ALA A 304 -6.51 -29.86 -5.87
N PRO A 305 -6.68 -28.57 -6.26
CA PRO A 305 -7.44 -28.26 -7.46
C PRO A 305 -6.83 -29.00 -8.66
N ASP A 306 -7.69 -29.46 -9.56
CA ASP A 306 -7.30 -30.16 -10.79
C ASP A 306 -6.16 -29.37 -11.49
N PRO A 307 -5.02 -30.01 -11.81
CA PRO A 307 -3.89 -29.35 -12.46
C PRO A 307 -4.28 -28.57 -13.72
N ALA A 308 -5.24 -29.06 -14.52
CA ALA A 308 -5.72 -28.38 -15.71
C ALA A 308 -6.51 -27.11 -15.38
N VAL A 309 -7.37 -27.16 -14.34
CA VAL A 309 -8.12 -26.00 -13.85
C VAL A 309 -7.17 -24.94 -13.29
N ARG A 310 -6.19 -25.37 -12.48
CA ARG A 310 -5.16 -24.47 -11.94
C ARG A 310 -4.35 -23.81 -13.05
N ARG A 311 -3.95 -24.58 -14.08
CA ARG A 311 -3.20 -24.06 -15.23
C ARG A 311 -4.01 -23.00 -15.98
N ALA A 312 -5.27 -23.28 -16.30
CA ALA A 312 -6.16 -22.33 -16.97
C ALA A 312 -6.34 -21.04 -16.16
N LEU A 313 -6.46 -21.14 -14.83
CA LEU A 313 -6.56 -19.98 -13.95
C LEU A 313 -5.28 -19.12 -13.97
N LEU A 314 -4.10 -19.74 -13.87
CA LEU A 314 -2.83 -19.02 -13.95
C LEU A 314 -2.63 -18.37 -15.33
N ASP A 315 -3.14 -18.99 -16.39
CA ASP A 315 -3.14 -18.41 -17.73
C ASP A 315 -4.07 -17.21 -17.86
N GLU A 316 -5.24 -17.23 -17.21
CA GLU A 316 -6.14 -16.09 -17.13
C GLU A 316 -5.50 -14.94 -16.33
N PHE A 317 -4.84 -15.23 -15.21
CA PHE A 317 -4.10 -14.22 -14.44
C PHE A 317 -3.04 -13.54 -15.32
N ALA A 318 -2.24 -14.33 -16.05
CA ALA A 318 -1.21 -13.78 -16.91
C ALA A 318 -1.80 -12.88 -18.01
N THR A 319 -2.90 -13.31 -18.65
CA THR A 319 -3.59 -12.51 -19.68
C THR A 319 -4.06 -11.17 -19.13
N LEU A 320 -4.67 -11.15 -17.94
CA LEU A 320 -5.14 -9.91 -17.31
C LEU A 320 -3.97 -8.97 -16.99
N VAL A 321 -2.85 -9.50 -16.48
CA VAL A 321 -1.64 -8.69 -16.22
C VAL A 321 -1.07 -8.12 -17.54
N GLU A 322 -0.96 -8.94 -18.59
CA GLU A 322 -0.45 -8.51 -19.90
C GLU A 322 -1.32 -7.39 -20.52
N GLN A 323 -2.64 -7.52 -20.40
CA GLN A 323 -3.59 -6.49 -20.84
C GLN A 323 -3.44 -5.20 -20.01
N SER A 324 -3.33 -5.29 -18.69
CA SER A 324 -3.06 -4.15 -17.81
C SER A 324 -1.74 -3.45 -18.17
N VAL A 325 -0.66 -4.18 -18.43
CA VAL A 325 0.62 -3.59 -18.87
C VAL A 325 0.45 -2.82 -20.18
N ALA A 326 -0.27 -3.39 -21.16
CA ALA A 326 -0.50 -2.72 -22.44
C ALA A 326 -1.30 -1.41 -22.29
N LEU A 327 -2.35 -1.42 -21.47
CA LEU A 327 -3.16 -0.24 -21.17
C LEU A 327 -2.34 0.83 -20.43
N GLU A 328 -1.63 0.44 -19.38
CA GLU A 328 -0.85 1.37 -18.55
C GLU A 328 0.33 1.97 -19.31
N ARG A 329 0.99 1.21 -20.20
CA ARG A 329 2.03 1.77 -21.09
C ARG A 329 1.47 2.85 -22.00
N ARG A 330 0.28 2.65 -22.58
CA ARG A 330 -0.40 3.68 -23.38
C ARG A 330 -0.79 4.88 -22.53
N ALA A 331 -1.34 4.64 -21.34
CA ALA A 331 -1.72 5.71 -20.42
C ALA A 331 -0.54 6.60 -20.03
N VAL A 332 0.63 6.01 -19.74
CA VAL A 332 1.84 6.76 -19.39
C VAL A 332 2.32 7.68 -20.53
N THR A 333 2.10 7.33 -21.80
CA THR A 333 2.43 8.24 -22.92
C THR A 333 1.51 9.46 -23.02
N LEU A 334 0.43 9.50 -22.22
CA LEU A 334 -0.56 10.57 -22.19
C LEU A 334 -0.49 11.42 -20.92
N LEU A 335 0.47 11.15 -20.02
CA LEU A 335 0.68 11.92 -18.78
C LEU A 335 1.52 13.17 -19.07
#